data_AF-A0A3S0JEB1-F1
#
_entry.id   AF-A0A3S0JEB1-F1
#
_cell.length_a   1.000
_cell.length_b   1.000
_cell.length_c   1.000
_cell.angle_alpha   90.00
_cell.angle_beta   90.00
_cell.angle_gamma   90.00
#
_symmetry.space_group_name_H-M   'P 1'
#
loop_
_entity.id
_entity.type
_entity.pdbx_description
1 polymer ?
#
loop_
_entity_poly.entity_id
_entity_poly.type
_entity_poly.pdbx_seq_one_letter_code
_entity_poly.pdbx_strand_id
1 'polypeptide(L)'
;MKYVPYTYLIGWSKHDVWYYGSETGWKTKTANPLNLWKTYFTSSKHVYNFRKKHGEPDVIKVRKIFEGNLSDEENYHILFKKCSEWEQNVLMRMKVLDNPSKWLNRNINGVISSKSVEGFLWNNGSKNIRSKTCPGENWKRGLYLNEKQKNKRSNTAKQKTGSKNPFYGKKHSEETKKKIGSANSGENNFFFGKKRKDHSDKLKDRIRLCKNGKYTLLDKSLLEEKLADGWEISTSEETKQKISRSHNVVYTCPHCQKSGSRLMLRWHFDHCKYRNLSILPNDLF
;
A
#
# COMPACT_ATOMS: atom_id res chain seq x y z
N MET A 1 -34.78 -23.06 0.07
CA MET A 1 -33.47 -23.70 -0.19
C MET A 1 -32.42 -23.04 0.69
N LYS A 2 -31.51 -23.83 1.29
CA LYS A 2 -30.40 -23.31 2.09
C LYS A 2 -29.36 -22.66 1.17
N TYR A 3 -28.89 -21.46 1.53
CA TYR A 3 -27.79 -20.79 0.84
C TYR A 3 -26.47 -21.51 1.12
N VAL A 4 -25.86 -22.02 0.07
CA VAL A 4 -24.60 -22.75 0.15
C VAL A 4 -23.76 -22.38 -1.08
N PRO A 5 -22.84 -21.41 -0.96
CA PRO A 5 -21.95 -21.06 -2.05
C PRO A 5 -20.97 -22.20 -2.32
N TYR A 6 -20.56 -22.34 -3.57
CA TYR A 6 -19.74 -23.47 -4.00
C TYR A 6 -18.86 -23.10 -5.20
N THR A 7 -17.77 -23.84 -5.38
CA THR A 7 -16.94 -23.79 -6.58
C THR A 7 -17.12 -25.04 -7.42
N TYR A 8 -17.05 -24.88 -8.73
CA TYR A 8 -17.27 -25.95 -9.69
C TYR A 8 -16.23 -25.92 -10.81
N LEU A 9 -16.06 -27.08 -11.44
CA LEU A 9 -15.27 -27.27 -12.65
C LEU A 9 -16.19 -27.83 -13.73
N ILE A 10 -16.18 -27.18 -14.89
CA ILE A 10 -16.79 -27.71 -16.10
C ILE A 10 -15.74 -27.91 -17.18
N GLY A 11 -15.97 -28.85 -18.10
CA GLY A 11 -15.06 -29.08 -19.20
C GLY A 11 -15.67 -29.83 -20.37
N TRP A 12 -15.04 -29.64 -21.52
CA TRP A 12 -15.26 -30.36 -22.77
C TRP A 12 -14.06 -31.27 -23.00
N SER A 13 -14.15 -32.54 -22.56
CA SER A 13 -13.02 -33.49 -22.61
C SER A 13 -12.50 -33.69 -24.03
N LYS A 14 -13.41 -33.75 -25.02
CA LYS A 14 -13.08 -33.88 -26.44
C LYS A 14 -12.20 -32.73 -26.97
N HIS A 15 -12.35 -31.54 -26.41
CA HIS A 15 -11.60 -30.35 -26.82
C HIS A 15 -10.42 -30.03 -25.89
N ASP A 16 -10.25 -30.77 -24.78
CA ASP A 16 -9.37 -30.43 -23.66
C ASP A 16 -9.53 -28.96 -23.18
N VAL A 17 -10.77 -28.48 -23.16
CA VAL A 17 -11.12 -27.11 -22.74
C VAL A 17 -11.87 -27.14 -21.42
N TRP A 18 -11.44 -26.33 -20.47
CA TRP A 18 -11.91 -26.34 -19.09
C TRP A 18 -12.27 -24.94 -18.58
N TYR A 19 -13.19 -24.87 -17.64
CA TYR A 19 -13.54 -23.65 -16.93
C TYR A 19 -13.74 -23.93 -15.45
N TYR A 20 -13.08 -23.14 -14.62
CA TYR A 20 -13.25 -23.19 -13.17
C TYR A 20 -13.92 -21.91 -12.70
N GLY A 21 -14.94 -22.01 -11.85
CA GLY A 21 -15.68 -20.86 -11.37
C GLY A 21 -16.30 -21.10 -10.01
N SER A 22 -16.96 -20.06 -9.49
CA SER A 22 -17.78 -20.13 -8.28
C SER A 22 -19.19 -19.60 -8.51
N GLU A 23 -20.15 -20.17 -7.80
CA GLU A 23 -21.47 -19.56 -7.65
C GLU A 23 -21.63 -19.13 -6.21
N THR A 24 -21.68 -17.82 -6.01
CA THR A 24 -21.82 -17.23 -4.69
C THR A 24 -23.18 -16.60 -4.45
N GLY A 25 -23.93 -16.22 -5.50
CA GLY A 25 -25.30 -15.71 -5.38
C GLY A 25 -25.49 -14.64 -4.29
N TRP A 26 -24.48 -13.82 -3.99
CA TRP A 26 -24.43 -12.99 -2.77
C TRP A 26 -25.66 -12.08 -2.60
N LYS A 27 -26.07 -11.41 -3.68
CA LYS A 27 -27.20 -10.47 -3.66
C LYS A 27 -28.55 -11.17 -3.53
N THR A 28 -28.72 -12.31 -4.19
CA THR A 28 -29.99 -13.04 -4.27
C THR A 28 -30.13 -14.12 -3.20
N LYS A 29 -29.02 -14.48 -2.54
CA LYS A 29 -28.91 -15.57 -1.55
C LYS A 29 -29.45 -16.93 -2.09
N THR A 30 -29.36 -17.16 -3.39
CA THR A 30 -29.90 -18.36 -4.09
C THR A 30 -28.88 -19.46 -4.38
N ALA A 31 -27.60 -19.26 -4.08
CA ALA A 31 -26.55 -20.22 -4.43
C ALA A 31 -26.78 -21.58 -3.74
N ASN A 32 -26.78 -22.65 -4.52
CA ASN A 32 -26.88 -24.02 -4.02
C ASN A 32 -26.25 -25.00 -5.04
N PRO A 33 -25.42 -25.96 -4.61
CA PRO A 33 -24.75 -26.89 -5.52
C PRO A 33 -25.72 -27.75 -6.35
N LEU A 34 -26.95 -27.98 -5.86
CA LEU A 34 -27.97 -28.74 -6.58
C LEU A 34 -28.50 -28.02 -7.83
N ASN A 35 -28.31 -26.71 -7.91
CA ASN A 35 -28.76 -25.86 -9.01
C ASN A 35 -27.78 -25.86 -10.20
N LEU A 36 -26.55 -26.35 -10.00
CA LEU A 36 -25.51 -26.37 -11.02
C LEU A 36 -26.00 -27.14 -12.26
N TRP A 37 -25.96 -26.47 -13.41
CA TRP A 37 -26.38 -26.99 -14.71
C TRP A 37 -27.85 -27.44 -14.81
N LYS A 38 -28.70 -27.05 -13.85
CA LYS A 38 -30.16 -27.19 -13.90
C LYS A 38 -30.84 -25.83 -14.05
N THR A 39 -30.58 -24.96 -13.08
CA THR A 39 -31.12 -23.60 -13.04
C THR A 39 -30.02 -22.55 -13.14
N TYR A 40 -28.76 -22.92 -12.88
CA TYR A 40 -27.60 -22.06 -13.03
C TYR A 40 -26.61 -22.60 -14.09
N PHE A 41 -26.30 -21.79 -15.11
CA PHE A 41 -25.47 -22.17 -16.28
C PHE A 41 -24.17 -21.36 -16.41
N THR A 42 -23.62 -20.89 -15.28
CA THR A 42 -22.48 -19.95 -15.20
C THR A 42 -22.79 -18.54 -15.69
N SER A 43 -22.06 -17.55 -15.18
CA SER A 43 -22.15 -16.15 -15.63
C SER A 43 -21.14 -15.77 -16.73
N SER A 44 -20.30 -16.72 -17.18
CA SER A 44 -19.20 -16.42 -18.09
C SER A 44 -19.64 -16.38 -19.55
N LYS A 45 -19.42 -15.23 -20.22
CA LYS A 45 -19.68 -15.07 -21.66
C LYS A 45 -18.87 -16.05 -22.52
N HIS A 46 -17.66 -16.42 -22.08
CA HIS A 46 -16.80 -17.35 -22.82
C HIS A 46 -17.35 -18.77 -22.78
N VAL A 47 -17.85 -19.19 -21.62
CA VAL A 47 -18.54 -20.49 -21.47
C VAL A 47 -19.80 -20.52 -22.32
N TYR A 48 -20.60 -19.46 -22.30
CA TYR A 48 -21.80 -19.34 -23.15
C TYR A 48 -21.48 -19.47 -24.64
N ASN A 49 -20.48 -18.73 -25.12
CA ASN A 49 -20.07 -18.79 -26.53
C ASN A 49 -19.52 -20.15 -26.92
N PHE A 50 -18.74 -20.79 -26.04
CA PHE A 50 -18.18 -22.12 -26.28
C PHE A 50 -19.29 -23.17 -26.32
N ARG A 51 -20.24 -23.11 -25.38
CA ARG A 51 -21.44 -23.96 -25.35
C ARG A 51 -22.26 -23.85 -26.64
N LYS A 52 -22.48 -22.62 -27.12
CA LYS A 52 -23.22 -22.40 -28.38
C LYS A 52 -22.54 -23.05 -29.59
N LYS A 53 -21.21 -23.15 -29.58
CA LYS A 53 -20.42 -23.65 -30.72
C LYS A 53 -20.13 -25.16 -30.64
N HIS A 54 -19.94 -25.69 -29.43
CA HIS A 54 -19.45 -27.05 -29.18
C HIS A 54 -20.45 -27.94 -28.43
N GLY A 55 -21.62 -27.39 -28.03
CA GLY A 55 -22.63 -28.10 -27.27
C GLY A 55 -22.39 -28.08 -25.75
N GLU A 56 -23.13 -28.93 -25.03
CA GLU A 56 -23.03 -29.03 -23.57
C GLU A 56 -21.68 -29.60 -23.10
N PRO A 57 -21.16 -29.19 -21.93
CA PRO A 57 -19.98 -29.80 -21.34
C PRO A 57 -20.29 -31.22 -20.86
N ASP A 58 -19.36 -32.15 -21.07
CA ASP A 58 -19.47 -33.53 -20.61
C ASP A 58 -19.01 -33.69 -19.15
N VAL A 59 -18.12 -32.82 -18.68
CA VAL A 59 -17.69 -32.82 -17.29
C VAL A 59 -18.34 -31.67 -16.54
N ILE A 60 -19.18 -31.98 -15.55
CA ILE A 60 -19.76 -31.01 -14.62
C ILE A 60 -19.54 -31.54 -13.21
N LYS A 61 -18.66 -30.88 -12.44
CA LYS A 61 -18.29 -31.33 -11.09
C LYS A 61 -18.29 -30.18 -10.10
N VAL A 62 -19.05 -30.34 -9.02
CA VAL A 62 -18.88 -29.51 -7.81
C VAL A 62 -17.57 -29.91 -7.14
N ARG A 63 -16.73 -28.93 -6.82
CA ARG A 63 -15.37 -29.15 -6.29
C ARG A 63 -15.29 -28.90 -4.79
N LYS A 64 -15.89 -27.80 -4.34
CA LYS A 64 -15.91 -27.41 -2.93
C LYS A 64 -17.20 -26.71 -2.60
N ILE A 65 -17.74 -27.05 -1.44
CA ILE A 65 -18.97 -26.52 -0.89
C ILE A 65 -18.61 -25.76 0.40
N PHE A 66 -19.25 -24.63 0.64
CA PHE A 66 -19.01 -23.80 1.82
C PHE A 66 -20.27 -23.74 2.67
N GLU A 67 -20.30 -24.56 3.70
CA GLU A 67 -21.41 -24.61 4.65
C GLU A 67 -21.10 -23.80 5.92
N GLY A 68 -22.14 -23.27 6.53
CA GLY A 68 -22.08 -22.56 7.79
C GLY A 68 -23.44 -22.52 8.47
N ASN A 69 -23.45 -22.19 9.76
CA ASN A 69 -24.69 -21.91 10.50
C ASN A 69 -25.18 -20.52 10.07
N LEU A 70 -26.38 -20.47 9.47
CA LEU A 70 -26.92 -19.28 8.79
C LEU A 70 -27.85 -18.48 9.70
N SER A 71 -27.54 -18.34 10.99
CA SER A 71 -28.36 -17.57 11.93
C SER A 71 -28.30 -16.06 11.68
N ASP A 72 -27.18 -15.55 11.15
CA ASP A 72 -26.88 -14.11 11.11
C ASP A 72 -26.40 -13.65 9.73
N GLU A 73 -26.74 -12.41 9.35
CA GLU A 73 -26.31 -11.81 8.08
C GLU A 73 -24.77 -11.75 7.93
N GLU A 74 -24.03 -11.63 9.04
CA GLU A 74 -22.55 -11.67 9.02
C GLU A 74 -22.00 -12.99 8.45
N ASN A 75 -22.68 -14.12 8.68
CA ASN A 75 -22.21 -15.43 8.24
C ASN A 75 -22.27 -15.60 6.71
N TYR A 76 -23.23 -14.95 6.04
CA TYR A 76 -23.29 -14.96 4.57
C TYR A 76 -22.05 -14.30 3.97
N HIS A 77 -21.60 -13.16 4.53
CA HIS A 77 -20.47 -12.40 4.01
C HIS A 77 -19.18 -13.21 4.12
N ILE A 78 -19.02 -13.90 5.25
CA ILE A 78 -17.89 -14.79 5.51
C ILE A 78 -17.87 -15.94 4.50
N LEU A 79 -19.00 -16.61 4.26
CA LEU A 79 -19.09 -17.71 3.30
C LEU A 79 -18.81 -17.26 1.85
N PHE A 80 -19.39 -16.13 1.43
CA PHE A 80 -19.12 -15.50 0.14
C PHE A 80 -17.62 -15.23 -0.04
N LYS A 81 -16.99 -14.62 0.96
CA LYS A 81 -15.58 -14.26 0.93
C LYS A 81 -14.68 -15.49 0.87
N LYS A 82 -14.96 -16.50 1.70
CA LYS A 82 -14.25 -17.79 1.69
C LYS A 82 -14.33 -18.49 0.33
N CYS A 83 -15.52 -18.50 -0.29
CA CYS A 83 -15.72 -19.09 -1.61
C CYS A 83 -14.93 -18.35 -2.69
N SER A 84 -14.99 -17.01 -2.69
CA SER A 84 -14.28 -16.17 -3.66
C SER A 84 -12.75 -16.27 -3.51
N GLU A 85 -12.23 -16.28 -2.29
CA GLU A 85 -10.80 -16.44 -2.00
C GLU A 85 -10.30 -17.83 -2.43
N TRP A 86 -11.11 -18.87 -2.20
CA TRP A 86 -10.78 -20.22 -2.66
C TRP A 86 -10.70 -20.31 -4.18
N GLU A 87 -11.67 -19.75 -4.90
CA GLU A 87 -11.65 -19.69 -6.36
C GLU A 87 -10.36 -19.03 -6.86
N GLN A 88 -10.05 -17.84 -6.35
CA GLN A 88 -8.83 -17.12 -6.76
C GLN A 88 -7.57 -17.96 -6.54
N ASN A 89 -7.45 -18.60 -5.37
CA ASN A 89 -6.30 -19.45 -5.07
C ASN A 89 -6.18 -20.64 -6.01
N VAL A 90 -7.31 -21.27 -6.37
CA VAL A 90 -7.31 -22.39 -7.32
C VAL A 90 -6.92 -21.91 -8.72
N LEU A 91 -7.51 -20.81 -9.21
CA LEU A 91 -7.19 -20.24 -10.52
C LEU A 91 -5.70 -19.86 -10.62
N MET A 92 -5.13 -19.28 -9.56
CA MET A 92 -3.71 -18.95 -9.49
C MET A 92 -2.82 -20.20 -9.52
N ARG A 93 -3.13 -21.22 -8.70
CA ARG A 93 -2.37 -22.49 -8.67
C ARG A 93 -2.42 -23.23 -9.99
N MET A 94 -3.56 -23.19 -10.66
CA MET A 94 -3.77 -23.85 -11.96
C MET A 94 -3.23 -23.05 -13.13
N LYS A 95 -2.73 -21.83 -12.90
CA LYS A 95 -2.14 -20.95 -13.93
C LYS A 95 -3.07 -20.78 -15.13
N VAL A 96 -4.36 -20.54 -14.85
CA VAL A 96 -5.39 -20.52 -15.90
C VAL A 96 -5.17 -19.45 -16.97
N LEU A 97 -4.44 -18.38 -16.64
CA LEU A 97 -4.11 -17.30 -17.57
C LEU A 97 -2.90 -17.62 -18.46
N ASP A 98 -2.07 -18.59 -18.10
CA ASP A 98 -0.90 -18.99 -18.90
C ASP A 98 -1.29 -19.80 -20.14
N ASN A 99 -2.39 -20.56 -20.05
CA ASN A 99 -2.82 -21.49 -21.09
C ASN A 99 -4.23 -21.15 -21.61
N PRO A 100 -4.38 -20.14 -22.48
CA PRO A 100 -5.68 -19.67 -22.96
C PRO A 100 -6.40 -20.67 -23.91
N SER A 101 -5.66 -21.64 -24.45
CA SER A 101 -6.19 -22.76 -25.25
C SER A 101 -6.92 -23.77 -24.38
N LYS A 102 -6.38 -24.07 -23.18
CA LYS A 102 -6.92 -25.06 -22.25
C LYS A 102 -7.99 -24.47 -21.33
N TRP A 103 -7.84 -23.22 -20.92
CA TRP A 103 -8.74 -22.58 -19.96
C TRP A 103 -9.61 -21.51 -20.62
N LEU A 104 -10.91 -21.50 -20.34
CA LEU A 104 -11.83 -20.44 -20.75
C LEU A 104 -11.79 -19.21 -19.83
N ASN A 105 -11.16 -19.32 -18.66
CA ASN A 105 -10.95 -18.19 -17.77
C ASN A 105 -10.09 -17.12 -18.46
N ARG A 106 -10.49 -15.85 -18.35
CA ARG A 106 -9.79 -14.71 -18.99
C ARG A 106 -9.32 -13.65 -18.02
N ASN A 107 -9.76 -13.71 -16.78
CA ASN A 107 -9.26 -12.88 -15.70
C ASN A 107 -9.34 -13.62 -14.37
N ILE A 108 -8.58 -13.15 -13.38
CA ILE A 108 -8.65 -13.54 -11.98
C ILE A 108 -8.84 -12.26 -11.18
N ASN A 109 -10.06 -11.98 -10.73
CA ASN A 109 -10.37 -10.78 -9.93
C ASN A 109 -9.88 -9.45 -10.56
N GLY A 110 -10.06 -9.31 -11.89
CA GLY A 110 -9.59 -8.14 -12.64
C GLY A 110 -8.14 -8.22 -13.15
N VAL A 111 -7.37 -9.24 -12.77
CA VAL A 111 -6.05 -9.51 -13.33
C VAL A 111 -6.17 -10.29 -14.64
N ILE A 112 -5.61 -9.76 -15.73
CA ILE A 112 -5.80 -10.28 -17.10
C ILE A 112 -4.60 -11.11 -17.60
N SER A 113 -3.43 -10.99 -16.96
CA SER A 113 -2.18 -11.62 -17.38
C SER A 113 -1.43 -12.21 -16.20
N SER A 114 -0.81 -13.38 -16.39
CA SER A 114 0.04 -14.04 -15.39
C SER A 114 1.28 -13.25 -15.01
N LYS A 115 1.85 -12.46 -15.94
CA LYS A 115 2.95 -11.50 -15.65
C LYS A 115 2.54 -10.46 -14.60
N SER A 116 1.24 -10.20 -14.46
CA SER A 116 0.69 -9.30 -13.46
C SER A 116 0.38 -10.00 -12.12
N VAL A 117 0.33 -11.34 -12.09
CA VAL A 117 0.02 -12.13 -10.88
C VAL A 117 1.21 -12.14 -9.91
N GLU A 118 2.45 -12.13 -10.42
CA GLU A 118 3.68 -12.02 -9.61
C GLU A 118 3.70 -10.76 -8.74
N GLY A 119 3.20 -9.63 -9.25
CA GLY A 119 3.02 -8.39 -8.48
C GLY A 119 1.84 -8.43 -7.50
N PHE A 120 0.82 -9.25 -7.76
CA PHE A 120 -0.37 -9.40 -6.90
C PHE A 120 -0.09 -10.29 -5.68
N LEU A 121 0.73 -11.34 -5.83
CA LEU A 121 1.19 -12.20 -4.74
C LEU A 121 2.02 -11.42 -3.69
N TRP A 122 2.77 -10.39 -4.11
CA TRP A 122 3.48 -9.47 -3.22
C TRP A 122 2.53 -8.62 -2.35
N ASN A 123 1.34 -8.31 -2.88
CA ASN A 123 0.33 -7.50 -2.19
C ASN A 123 -0.59 -8.31 -1.27
N ASN A 124 -0.87 -9.58 -1.59
CA ASN A 124 -1.76 -10.41 -0.75
C ASN A 124 -1.05 -11.08 0.45
N GLY A 125 0.27 -11.31 0.37
CA GLY A 125 1.09 -11.70 1.54
C GLY A 125 1.32 -10.53 2.50
N SER A 126 1.20 -9.31 2.01
CA SER A 126 1.09 -8.09 2.80
C SER A 126 -0.35 -7.92 3.28
N LYS A 127 -0.87 -8.89 4.06
CA LYS A 127 -1.98 -8.56 4.97
C LYS A 127 -1.51 -7.31 5.69
N ASN A 128 -2.23 -6.22 5.48
CA ASN A 128 -1.98 -4.95 6.13
C ASN A 128 -1.63 -5.20 7.60
N ILE A 129 -0.34 -5.25 7.93
CA ILE A 129 0.13 -4.76 9.21
C ILE A 129 -0.16 -3.27 9.09
N ARG A 130 -1.43 -2.94 9.34
CA ARG A 130 -1.85 -1.62 9.79
C ARG A 130 -1.02 -1.40 11.03
N SER A 131 0.17 -0.82 10.87
CA SER A 131 0.80 -0.17 12.01
C SER A 131 -0.21 0.87 12.45
N LYS A 132 -0.85 0.63 13.60
CA LYS A 132 -1.81 1.55 14.24
C LYS A 132 -1.16 2.88 14.66
N THR A 133 0.09 3.11 14.26
CA THR A 133 0.91 4.24 14.67
C THR A 133 1.71 4.76 13.48
N CYS A 134 1.02 5.37 12.53
CA CYS A 134 1.59 6.29 11.54
C CYS A 134 0.60 7.46 11.36
N PRO A 135 1.09 8.71 11.26
CA PRO A 135 0.33 9.87 11.69
C PRO A 135 -0.72 10.30 10.66
N GLY A 136 -1.99 10.24 11.08
CA GLY A 136 -3.10 10.99 10.48
C GLY A 136 -3.85 10.30 9.34
N GLU A 137 -5.18 10.35 9.43
CA GLU A 137 -6.16 9.74 8.52
C GLU A 137 -6.14 10.29 7.08
N ASN A 138 -5.30 11.27 6.77
CA ASN A 138 -5.27 11.96 5.48
C ASN A 138 -4.00 11.74 4.64
N TRP A 139 -3.12 10.81 5.01
CA TRP A 139 -1.93 10.51 4.22
C TRP A 139 -2.22 9.54 3.07
N LYS A 140 -2.68 10.07 1.92
CA LYS A 140 -2.82 9.28 0.69
C LYS A 140 -1.45 9.06 0.03
N ARG A 141 -0.71 8.04 0.47
CA ARG A 141 0.49 7.58 -0.24
C ARG A 141 0.05 6.80 -1.48
N GLY A 142 0.45 7.26 -2.67
CA GLY A 142 0.33 6.48 -3.90
C GLY A 142 -1.02 6.53 -4.63
N LEU A 143 -1.75 7.65 -4.57
CA LEU A 143 -2.82 7.90 -5.56
C LEU A 143 -2.19 7.87 -6.95
N TYR A 144 -2.61 6.91 -7.78
CA TYR A 144 -2.25 6.86 -9.19
C TYR A 144 -2.76 8.15 -9.85
N LEU A 145 -1.83 9.07 -10.10
CA LEU A 145 -2.14 10.32 -10.80
C LEU A 145 -2.56 9.98 -12.22
N ASN A 146 -3.68 10.52 -12.65
CA ASN A 146 -4.10 10.40 -14.04
C ASN A 146 -3.12 11.14 -14.97
N GLU A 147 -3.14 10.82 -16.27
CA GLU A 147 -2.27 11.41 -17.30
C GLU A 147 -2.27 12.96 -17.22
N LYS A 148 -3.46 13.55 -17.06
CA LYS A 148 -3.69 15.00 -16.99
C LYS A 148 -3.01 15.63 -15.77
N GLN A 149 -3.06 14.97 -14.61
CA GLN A 149 -2.41 15.41 -13.37
C GLN A 149 -0.89 15.29 -13.45
N LYS A 150 -0.38 14.21 -14.06
CA LYS A 150 1.06 14.03 -14.33
C LYS A 150 1.57 15.14 -15.25
N ASN A 151 0.86 15.42 -16.34
CA ASN A 151 1.20 16.46 -17.29
C ASN A 151 1.14 17.86 -16.65
N LYS A 152 0.13 18.15 -15.81
CA LYS A 152 0.05 19.41 -15.07
C LYS A 152 1.25 19.60 -14.15
N ARG A 153 1.63 18.58 -13.37
CA ARG A 153 2.82 18.62 -12.50
C ARG A 153 4.11 18.81 -13.30
N SER A 154 4.26 18.08 -14.40
CA SER A 154 5.43 18.18 -15.29
C SER A 154 5.55 19.59 -15.87
N ASN A 155 4.45 20.16 -16.36
CA ASN A 155 4.43 21.52 -16.90
C ASN A 155 4.74 22.58 -15.85
N THR A 156 4.20 22.45 -14.64
CA THR A 156 4.53 23.36 -13.52
C THR A 156 6.00 23.25 -13.10
N ALA A 157 6.58 22.05 -13.11
CA ALA A 157 8.01 21.86 -12.81
C ALA A 157 8.90 22.53 -13.86
N LYS A 158 8.58 22.37 -15.15
CA LYS A 158 9.30 23.01 -16.27
C LYS A 158 9.31 24.54 -16.18
N GLN A 159 8.26 25.14 -15.63
CA GLN A 159 8.18 26.59 -15.41
C GLN A 159 9.10 27.10 -14.29
N LYS A 160 9.68 26.22 -13.47
CA LYS A 160 10.55 26.59 -12.33
C LYS A 160 11.99 26.09 -12.47
N THR A 161 12.36 25.61 -13.65
CA THR A 161 13.70 25.10 -13.97
C THR A 161 14.47 26.04 -14.90
N GLY A 162 15.80 25.98 -14.85
CA GLY A 162 16.67 26.84 -15.66
C GLY A 162 16.47 28.32 -15.36
N SER A 163 16.54 29.16 -16.39
CA SER A 163 16.39 30.63 -16.30
C SER A 163 15.05 31.12 -15.74
N LYS A 164 14.02 30.26 -15.70
CA LYS A 164 12.72 30.58 -15.11
C LYS A 164 12.69 30.40 -13.59
N ASN A 165 13.71 29.77 -13.00
CA ASN A 165 13.83 29.70 -11.55
C ASN A 165 14.19 31.11 -11.00
N PRO A 166 13.43 31.68 -10.04
CA PRO A 166 13.73 32.98 -9.44
C PRO A 166 15.15 33.12 -8.83
N PHE A 167 15.79 31.98 -8.55
CA PHE A 167 17.15 31.87 -8.02
C PHE A 167 18.19 31.47 -9.08
N TYR A 168 17.84 31.38 -10.36
CA TYR A 168 18.80 31.07 -11.42
C TYR A 168 19.88 32.15 -11.52
N GLY A 169 21.15 31.75 -11.51
CA GLY A 169 22.29 32.66 -11.56
C GLY A 169 22.56 33.46 -10.28
N LYS A 170 21.70 33.37 -9.26
CA LYS A 170 21.91 34.06 -7.97
C LYS A 170 22.75 33.18 -7.05
N LYS A 171 23.78 33.76 -6.42
CA LYS A 171 24.56 33.13 -5.35
C LYS A 171 24.08 33.66 -4.00
N HIS A 172 23.96 32.78 -3.01
CA HIS A 172 23.75 33.22 -1.63
C HIS A 172 24.98 34.03 -1.15
N SER A 173 24.75 35.05 -0.32
CA SER A 173 25.84 35.78 0.34
C SER A 173 26.63 34.85 1.25
N GLU A 174 27.91 35.14 1.45
CA GLU A 174 28.78 34.35 2.34
C GLU A 174 28.24 34.29 3.77
N GLU A 175 27.64 35.38 4.25
CA GLU A 175 26.96 35.41 5.55
C GLU A 175 25.78 34.42 5.62
N THR A 176 24.97 34.34 4.56
CA THR A 176 23.84 33.41 4.49
C THR A 176 24.32 31.97 4.41
N LYS A 177 25.38 31.71 3.62
CA LYS A 177 26.00 30.38 3.55
C LYS A 177 26.54 29.96 4.92
N LYS A 178 27.18 30.88 5.66
CA LYS A 178 27.69 30.63 7.01
C LYS A 178 26.55 30.31 7.98
N LYS A 179 25.44 31.05 7.95
CA LYS A 179 24.25 30.77 8.79
C LYS A 179 23.65 29.39 8.50
N ILE A 180 23.48 29.02 7.22
CA ILE A 180 22.98 27.70 6.82
C ILE A 180 23.96 26.59 7.22
N GLY A 181 25.27 26.85 7.07
CA GLY A 181 26.34 25.95 7.48
C GLY A 181 26.29 25.67 8.98
N SER A 182 26.29 26.72 9.81
CA SER A 182 26.22 26.60 11.28
C SER A 182 24.96 25.89 11.77
N ALA A 183 23.83 26.06 11.08
CA ALA A 183 22.57 25.41 11.43
C ALA A 183 22.54 23.90 11.11
N ASN A 184 23.32 23.44 10.12
CA ASN A 184 23.31 22.06 9.64
C ASN A 184 24.57 21.26 10.00
N SER A 185 25.52 21.87 10.72
CA SER A 185 26.79 21.26 11.12
C SER A 185 26.91 21.24 12.64
N GLY A 186 27.90 20.47 13.15
CA GLY A 186 28.11 20.32 14.58
C GLY A 186 26.88 19.75 15.29
N GLU A 187 26.74 20.07 16.58
CA GLU A 187 25.67 19.58 17.46
C GLU A 187 24.25 19.93 17.01
N ASN A 188 24.10 20.95 16.15
CA ASN A 188 22.81 21.32 15.57
C ASN A 188 22.30 20.29 14.55
N ASN A 189 23.19 19.51 13.93
CA ASN A 189 22.79 18.45 13.04
C ASN A 189 22.21 17.28 13.85
N PHE A 190 20.99 16.87 13.51
CA PHE A 190 20.29 15.77 14.20
C PHE A 190 21.10 14.47 14.32
N PHE A 191 22.05 14.25 13.40
CA PHE A 191 22.90 13.05 13.37
C PHE A 191 24.30 13.27 13.94
N PHE A 192 24.65 14.46 14.43
CA PHE A 192 25.96 14.71 15.04
C PHE A 192 26.12 13.97 16.36
N GLY A 193 27.30 13.40 16.61
CA GLY A 193 27.62 12.60 17.81
C GLY A 193 26.88 11.26 17.92
N LYS A 194 25.82 11.03 17.12
CA LYS A 194 25.09 9.77 17.10
C LYS A 194 25.92 8.73 16.34
N LYS A 195 26.64 7.87 17.07
CA LYS A 195 27.09 6.58 16.52
C LYS A 195 25.84 5.81 16.09
N ARG A 196 25.77 5.43 14.81
CA ARG A 196 24.72 4.51 14.37
C ARG A 196 24.93 3.22 15.17
N LYS A 197 23.93 2.76 15.94
CA LYS A 197 23.95 1.44 16.60
C LYS A 197 24.43 0.40 15.59
N ASP A 198 25.26 -0.55 16.03
CA ASP A 198 26.08 -1.55 15.30
C ASP A 198 25.40 -2.36 14.18
N HIS A 199 24.84 -1.65 13.21
CA HIS A 199 24.36 -2.15 11.94
C HIS A 199 25.08 -1.42 10.79
N SER A 200 26.26 -0.85 11.10
CA SER A 200 27.17 -0.15 10.20
C SER A 200 27.56 -1.02 9.02
N ASP A 201 27.95 -2.27 9.28
CA ASP A 201 28.61 -3.08 8.26
C ASP A 201 27.60 -3.70 7.30
N LYS A 202 26.45 -4.16 7.83
CA LYS A 202 25.32 -4.64 7.03
C LYS A 202 24.70 -3.56 6.14
N LEU A 203 24.66 -2.29 6.57
CA LEU A 203 24.16 -1.18 5.73
C LEU A 203 25.21 -0.74 4.70
N LYS A 204 26.50 -0.72 5.07
CA LYS A 204 27.60 -0.48 4.13
C LYS A 204 27.64 -1.56 3.06
N ASP A 205 27.46 -2.83 3.44
CA ASP A 205 27.35 -3.96 2.53
C ASP A 205 26.10 -3.87 1.65
N ARG A 206 24.95 -3.47 2.20
CA ARG A 206 23.74 -3.23 1.40
C ARG A 206 23.95 -2.12 0.36
N ILE A 207 24.60 -1.02 0.74
CA ILE A 207 24.96 0.07 -0.18
C ILE A 207 25.98 -0.42 -1.22
N ARG A 208 26.95 -1.27 -0.82
CA ARG A 208 27.97 -1.86 -1.71
C ARG A 208 27.35 -2.85 -2.72
N LEU A 209 26.43 -3.69 -2.28
CA LEU A 209 25.69 -4.65 -3.11
C LEU A 209 24.73 -3.95 -4.08
N CYS A 210 24.04 -2.89 -3.65
CA CYS A 210 23.22 -2.05 -4.52
C CYS A 210 24.07 -1.32 -5.58
N LYS A 211 25.25 -0.81 -5.22
CA LYS A 211 26.17 -0.19 -6.18
C LYS A 211 26.72 -1.18 -7.20
N ASN A 212 26.89 -2.44 -6.81
CA ASN A 212 27.40 -3.51 -7.68
C ASN A 212 26.28 -4.27 -8.42
N GLY A 213 25.01 -3.83 -8.31
CA GLY A 213 23.88 -4.42 -9.04
C GLY A 213 23.46 -5.84 -8.61
N LYS A 214 23.97 -6.36 -7.48
CA LYS A 214 23.76 -7.77 -7.05
C LYS A 214 22.56 -7.98 -6.11
N TYR A 215 21.68 -7.01 -5.96
CA TYR A 215 20.60 -7.06 -4.96
C TYR A 215 19.33 -7.70 -5.53
N THR A 216 19.22 -9.02 -5.51
CA THR A 216 17.96 -9.75 -5.82
C THR A 216 17.75 -10.97 -4.91
N LEU A 217 16.54 -11.05 -4.34
CA LEU A 217 15.83 -12.22 -3.77
C LEU A 217 16.44 -13.03 -2.59
N LEU A 218 17.74 -13.00 -2.34
CA LEU A 218 18.38 -13.80 -1.27
C LEU A 218 18.09 -13.30 0.16
N ASP A 219 17.68 -12.05 0.32
CA ASP A 219 17.54 -11.39 1.62
C ASP A 219 16.22 -11.72 2.36
N LYS A 220 15.30 -12.44 1.73
CA LYS A 220 14.01 -12.78 2.34
C LYS A 220 14.12 -13.97 3.29
N SER A 221 14.88 -15.00 2.92
CA SER A 221 15.12 -16.19 3.76
C SER A 221 15.88 -15.84 5.03
N LEU A 222 16.91 -14.98 4.93
CA LEU A 222 17.68 -14.46 6.07
C LEU A 222 16.86 -13.60 7.03
N LEU A 223 15.78 -12.97 6.54
CA LEU A 223 14.87 -12.16 7.36
C LEU A 223 13.85 -13.06 8.07
N GLU A 224 13.36 -14.10 7.40
CA GLU A 224 12.43 -15.09 7.95
C GLU A 224 13.08 -15.94 9.05
N GLU A 225 14.35 -16.32 8.89
CA GLU A 225 15.15 -17.05 9.89
C GLU A 225 15.35 -16.23 11.19
N LYS A 226 15.63 -14.93 11.07
CA LYS A 226 15.88 -14.05 12.23
C LYS A 226 14.62 -13.61 12.97
N LEU A 227 13.46 -13.65 12.31
CA LEU A 227 12.16 -13.44 12.95
C LEU A 227 11.72 -14.70 13.71
N ALA A 228 12.18 -15.89 13.31
CA ALA A 228 11.96 -17.14 14.03
C ALA A 228 12.74 -17.20 15.36
N ASP A 229 13.90 -16.53 15.44
CA ASP A 229 14.73 -16.44 16.65
C ASP A 229 14.25 -15.39 17.68
N GLY A 230 13.03 -14.88 17.54
CA GLY A 230 12.40 -14.01 18.55
C GLY A 230 12.96 -12.58 18.64
N TRP A 231 13.62 -12.08 17.60
CA TRP A 231 14.19 -10.73 17.58
C TRP A 231 13.09 -9.64 17.54
N GLU A 232 12.94 -8.89 18.64
CA GLU A 232 12.01 -7.76 18.75
C GLU A 232 12.70 -6.42 18.46
N ILE A 233 12.16 -5.61 17.52
CA ILE A 233 12.61 -4.23 17.28
C ILE A 233 12.01 -3.34 18.38
N SER A 234 12.60 -3.36 19.57
CA SER A 234 12.17 -2.49 20.67
C SER A 234 12.95 -1.16 20.62
N THR A 235 12.22 -0.05 20.56
CA THR A 235 12.80 1.28 20.85
C THR A 235 12.73 1.48 22.36
N SER A 236 13.86 1.83 22.98
CA SER A 236 13.93 2.05 24.44
C SER A 236 12.87 3.06 24.89
N GLU A 237 12.22 2.80 26.01
CA GLU A 237 11.13 3.65 26.52
C GLU A 237 11.57 5.10 26.76
N GLU A 238 12.83 5.30 27.15
CA GLU A 238 13.44 6.62 27.32
C GLU A 238 13.48 7.44 26.01
N THR A 239 13.70 6.76 24.87
CA THR A 239 13.72 7.40 23.55
C THR A 239 12.31 7.82 23.12
N LYS A 240 11.28 7.02 23.44
CA LYS A 240 9.88 7.37 23.19
C LYS A 240 9.47 8.59 24.02
N GLN A 241 9.89 8.64 25.29
CA GLN A 241 9.65 9.78 26.17
C GLN A 241 10.35 11.07 25.67
N LYS A 242 11.59 10.99 25.20
CA LYS A 242 12.32 12.15 24.64
C LYS A 242 11.64 12.70 23.37
N ILE A 243 11.16 11.84 22.48
CA ILE A 243 10.42 12.24 21.27
C ILE A 243 9.09 12.89 21.65
N SER A 244 8.33 12.28 22.57
CA SER A 244 7.06 12.80 23.07
C SER A 244 7.23 14.19 23.70
N ARG A 245 8.19 14.36 24.60
CA ARG A 245 8.49 15.65 25.24
C ARG A 245 8.81 16.73 24.21
N SER A 246 9.59 16.40 23.17
CA SER A 246 9.96 17.37 22.12
C SER A 246 8.80 17.84 21.25
N HIS A 247 7.79 16.99 21.05
CA HIS A 247 6.61 17.32 20.24
C HIS A 247 5.56 18.14 21.02
N ASN A 248 5.56 18.05 22.35
CA ASN A 248 4.61 18.75 23.22
C ASN A 248 5.10 20.13 23.70
N VAL A 249 6.29 20.58 23.27
CA VAL A 249 6.78 21.92 23.62
C VAL A 249 6.00 22.97 22.84
N VAL A 250 5.28 23.82 23.56
CA VAL A 250 4.55 24.97 23.02
C VAL A 250 5.45 26.21 23.09
N TYR A 251 5.62 26.89 21.97
CA TYR A 251 6.43 28.10 21.82
C TYR A 251 5.52 29.32 21.68
N THR A 252 5.72 30.33 22.52
CA THR A 252 4.98 31.59 22.55
C THR A 252 5.78 32.72 21.91
N CYS A 253 5.15 33.46 21.00
CA CYS A 253 5.77 34.61 20.33
C CYS A 253 5.82 35.82 21.28
N PRO A 254 6.99 36.45 21.51
CA PRO A 254 7.12 37.56 22.45
C PRO A 254 6.41 38.86 21.99
N HIS A 255 6.15 39.01 20.69
CA HIS A 255 5.57 40.25 20.13
C HIS A 255 4.04 40.24 20.05
N CYS A 256 3.40 39.06 20.01
CA CYS A 256 1.94 38.96 19.85
C CYS A 256 1.29 37.88 20.71
N GLN A 257 2.08 37.26 21.60
CA GLN A 257 1.67 36.22 22.55
C GLN A 257 1.03 34.96 21.93
N LYS A 258 1.06 34.80 20.60
CA LYS A 258 0.56 33.59 19.93
C LYS A 258 1.42 32.38 20.28
N SER A 259 0.78 31.31 20.74
CA SER A 259 1.39 30.03 21.10
C SER A 259 1.22 29.00 19.99
N GLY A 260 2.21 28.12 19.78
CA GLY A 260 2.12 27.06 18.79
C GLY A 260 3.30 26.10 18.80
N SER A 261 3.36 25.21 17.82
CA SER A 261 4.46 24.24 17.71
C SER A 261 5.80 24.90 17.35
N ARG A 262 6.90 24.15 17.40
CA ARG A 262 8.26 24.61 17.03
C ARG A 262 8.35 25.31 15.67
N LEU A 263 7.44 25.02 14.73
CA LEU A 263 7.37 25.68 13.43
C LEU A 263 7.10 27.20 13.54
N MET A 264 6.55 27.67 14.66
CA MET A 264 6.37 29.09 14.97
C MET A 264 7.69 29.86 14.96
N LEU A 265 8.78 29.25 15.46
CA LEU A 265 10.11 29.88 15.45
C LEU A 265 10.58 30.19 14.02
N ARG A 266 10.29 29.28 13.08
CA ARG A 266 10.77 29.37 11.70
C ARG A 266 9.92 30.28 10.82
N TRP A 267 8.60 30.29 11.02
CA TRP A 267 7.67 30.94 10.10
C TRP A 267 6.96 32.16 10.67
N HIS A 268 6.91 32.30 12.00
CA HIS A 268 6.13 33.35 12.65
C HIS A 268 6.98 34.41 13.36
N PHE A 269 8.02 34.03 14.11
CA PHE A 269 8.73 34.97 15.00
C PHE A 269 9.36 36.15 14.24
N ASP A 270 10.12 35.86 13.18
CA ASP A 270 10.78 36.88 12.35
C ASP A 270 9.81 37.68 11.46
N HIS A 271 8.62 37.14 11.19
CA HIS A 271 7.60 37.72 10.32
C HIS A 271 6.38 38.20 11.12
N CYS A 272 6.51 38.32 12.44
CA CYS A 272 5.40 38.73 13.28
C CYS A 272 5.03 40.18 12.95
N LYS A 273 3.75 40.42 12.64
CA LYS A 273 3.24 41.76 12.28
C LYS A 273 3.52 42.82 13.37
N TYR A 274 3.64 42.38 14.63
CA TYR A 274 3.88 43.24 15.79
C TYR A 274 5.37 43.34 16.17
N ARG A 275 6.28 42.78 15.36
CA ARG A 275 7.73 42.76 15.62
C ARG A 275 8.36 44.16 15.68
N ASN A 276 7.83 45.11 14.89
CA ASN A 276 8.33 46.50 14.84
C ASN A 276 7.53 47.46 15.73
N LEU A 277 6.47 46.98 16.39
CA LEU A 277 5.77 47.73 17.42
C LEU A 277 6.47 47.39 18.72
N SER A 278 7.55 48.11 19.02
CA SER A 278 8.09 48.15 20.36
C SER A 278 6.94 48.51 21.30
N ILE A 279 6.62 47.60 22.22
CA ILE A 279 5.89 47.95 23.44
C ILE A 279 6.75 49.03 24.09
N LEU A 280 6.34 50.30 24.00
CA LEU A 280 6.87 51.33 24.88
C LEU A 280 6.60 50.82 26.30
N PRO A 281 7.60 50.80 27.20
CA PRO A 281 7.35 50.47 28.58
C PRO A 281 6.26 51.42 29.09
N ASN A 282 5.17 50.86 29.61
CA ASN A 282 4.19 51.65 30.34
C ASN A 282 4.91 52.30 31.52
N ASP A 283 5.14 53.60 31.41
CA ASP A 283 5.22 54.51 32.53
C ASP A 283 3.93 54.33 33.35
N LEU A 284 4.06 53.76 34.55
CA LEU A 284 3.12 53.92 35.65
C LEU A 284 3.93 54.00 36.95
N PHE A 285 4.35 55.22 37.25
CA PHE A 285 4.20 55.79 38.61
C PHE A 285 2.72 56.18 38.81
#